data_AF-A0A9D8R8R9-F1
#
_entry.id   AF-A0A9D8R8R9-F1
#
_cell.length_a   1.000
_cell.length_b   1.000
_cell.length_c   1.000
_cell.angle_alpha   90.00
_cell.angle_beta   90.00
_cell.angle_gamma   90.00
#
_symmetry.space_group_name_H-M   'P 1'
#
loop_
_entity.id
_entity.type
_entity.pdbx_description
1 polymer ?
#
loop_
_entity_poly.entity_id
_entity_poly.type
_entity_poly.pdbx_seq_one_letter_code
_entity_poly.pdbx_strand_id
1 'polypeptide(L)'
;GDALRSYTNTGAEDDPDLSKVSMSPEMYKAYIGGYLSKMEPFLTDIEKKYLGFSGIYITYEQVLRFLMDYIDGDTYYKIKYPEHNLVRTRAQYKLLQSMEESGIGI
;
A
#
# COMPACT_ATOMS: atom_id res chain seq x y z
N GLY A 1 2.32 -4.68 6.61
CA GLY A 1 1.79 -3.35 6.30
C GLY A 1 2.61 -2.64 5.24
N ASP A 2 3.36 -1.62 5.62
CA ASP A 2 3.95 -0.66 4.66
C ASP A 2 4.92 -1.26 3.62
N ALA A 3 5.71 -2.25 4.02
CA ALA A 3 6.57 -2.96 3.08
C ALA A 3 5.78 -3.73 2.01
N LEU A 4 4.62 -4.31 2.35
CA LEU A 4 3.74 -4.94 1.35
C LEU A 4 3.24 -3.89 0.37
N ARG A 5 2.69 -2.77 0.86
CA ARG A 5 2.23 -1.65 0.03
C ARG A 5 3.33 -1.19 -0.94
N SER A 6 4.54 -0.97 -0.43
CA SER A 6 5.65 -0.42 -1.21
C SER A 6 6.22 -1.41 -2.22
N TYR A 7 6.53 -2.64 -1.81
CA TYR A 7 7.22 -3.62 -2.68
C TYR A 7 6.29 -4.33 -3.66
N THR A 8 4.98 -4.33 -3.40
CA THR A 8 4.03 -4.97 -4.32
C THR A 8 3.41 -4.00 -5.31
N ASN A 9 3.56 -2.68 -5.12
CA ASN A 9 3.11 -1.70 -6.10
C ASN A 9 3.95 -1.78 -7.38
N THR A 10 3.30 -1.98 -8.52
CA THR A 10 3.96 -2.00 -9.83
C THR A 10 4.37 -0.61 -10.33
N GLY A 11 3.73 0.44 -9.81
CA GLY A 11 4.05 1.84 -10.11
C GLY A 11 4.75 2.54 -8.94
N ALA A 12 5.05 3.82 -9.12
CA ALA A 12 5.53 4.66 -8.01
C ALA A 12 4.40 5.01 -7.01
N GLU A 13 4.78 5.46 -5.81
CA GLU A 13 3.82 5.99 -4.83
C GLU A 13 3.11 7.25 -5.33
N ASP A 14 3.81 8.05 -6.12
CA ASP A 14 3.39 9.29 -6.76
C ASP A 14 3.20 9.14 -8.28
N ASP A 15 2.89 7.93 -8.79
CA ASP A 15 2.75 7.70 -10.22
C ASP A 15 1.52 8.43 -10.79
N PRO A 16 1.68 9.39 -11.72
CA PRO A 16 0.54 10.06 -12.34
C PRO A 16 -0.22 9.15 -13.32
N ASP A 17 0.40 8.07 -13.80
CA ASP A 17 -0.20 7.12 -14.72
C ASP A 17 -0.74 5.90 -13.96
N LEU A 18 -2.03 5.98 -13.60
CA LEU A 18 -2.70 4.94 -12.82
C LEU A 18 -2.79 3.58 -13.53
N SER A 19 -2.55 3.52 -14.85
CA SER A 19 -2.50 2.23 -15.55
C SER A 19 -1.28 1.38 -15.13
N LYS A 20 -0.25 2.02 -14.57
CA LYS A 20 0.95 1.35 -14.04
C LYS A 20 0.80 0.94 -12.58
N VAL A 21 -0.26 1.37 -11.90
CA VAL A 21 -0.45 1.15 -10.46
C VAL A 21 -1.37 -0.05 -10.24
N SER A 22 -0.79 -1.11 -9.71
CA SER A 22 -1.48 -2.34 -9.33
C SER A 22 -0.66 -3.10 -8.29
N MET A 23 -1.29 -4.03 -7.58
CA MET A 23 -0.57 -4.96 -6.73
C MET A 23 -0.03 -6.12 -7.58
N SER A 24 1.27 -6.37 -7.54
CA SER A 24 1.90 -7.54 -8.14
C SER A 24 1.67 -8.79 -7.26
N PRO A 25 0.92 -9.80 -7.74
CA PRO A 25 0.68 -11.04 -6.97
C PRO A 25 1.96 -11.86 -6.78
N GLU A 26 2.89 -11.78 -7.75
CA GLU A 26 4.18 -12.45 -7.67
C GLU A 26 5.04 -11.85 -6.55
N MET A 27 5.18 -10.52 -6.51
CA MET A 27 5.93 -9.84 -5.46
C MET A 27 5.27 -10.03 -4.09
N TYR A 28 3.95 -10.03 -4.03
CA TYR A 28 3.22 -10.33 -2.79
C TYR A 28 3.58 -11.72 -2.25
N LYS A 29 3.48 -12.76 -3.08
CA LYS A 29 3.81 -14.14 -2.69
C LYS A 29 5.28 -14.27 -2.27
N ALA A 30 6.20 -13.68 -3.03
CA ALA A 30 7.62 -13.71 -2.72
C ALA A 30 7.92 -13.03 -1.38
N TYR A 31 7.36 -11.84 -1.14
CA TYR A 31 7.56 -11.09 0.09
C TYR A 31 6.98 -11.82 1.31
N ILE A 32 5.72 -12.27 1.23
CA ILE A 32 5.05 -12.99 2.32
C ILE A 32 5.77 -14.30 2.62
N GLY A 33 6.12 -15.08 1.59
CA GLY A 33 6.87 -16.32 1.76
C GLY A 33 8.23 -16.10 2.43
N GLY A 34 8.96 -15.07 2.00
CA GLY A 34 10.23 -14.67 2.62
C GLY A 34 10.05 -14.29 4.10
N TYR A 35 9.05 -13.47 4.41
CA TYR A 35 8.74 -13.04 5.77
C TYR A 35 8.36 -14.22 6.68
N LEU A 36 7.43 -15.07 6.24
CA LEU A 36 6.97 -16.23 7.01
C LEU A 36 8.09 -17.26 7.22
N SER A 37 9.00 -17.44 6.26
CA SER A 37 10.14 -18.37 6.42
C SER A 37 11.03 -18.09 7.64
N LYS A 38 10.96 -16.88 8.21
CA LYS A 38 11.68 -16.46 9.41
C LYS A 38 10.77 -16.22 10.61
N MET A 39 9.59 -15.65 10.35
CA MET A 39 8.73 -15.15 11.41
C MET A 39 7.64 -16.13 11.85
N GLU A 40 7.33 -17.15 11.06
CA GLU A 40 6.24 -18.09 11.34
C GLU A 40 6.26 -18.68 12.77
N PRO A 41 7.41 -19.09 13.36
CA PRO A 41 7.45 -19.61 14.73
C PRO A 41 7.11 -18.58 15.82
N PHE A 42 7.16 -17.29 15.50
CA PHE A 42 6.95 -16.18 16.43
C PHE A 42 5.57 -15.54 16.30
N LEU A 43 4.84 -15.84 15.23
CA LEU A 43 3.53 -15.25 14.95
C LEU A 43 2.42 -16.12 15.53
N THR A 44 1.46 -15.45 16.18
CA THR A 44 0.18 -16.06 16.52
C THR A 44 -0.63 -16.38 15.27
N ASP A 45 -1.62 -17.27 15.41
CA ASP A 45 -2.55 -17.58 14.32
C ASP A 45 -3.36 -16.36 13.86
N ILE A 46 -3.66 -15.44 14.78
CA ILE A 46 -4.34 -14.18 14.47
C ILE A 46 -3.45 -13.28 13.61
N GLU A 47 -2.18 -13.11 13.98
CA GLU A 47 -1.25 -12.28 13.20
C GLU A 47 -1.01 -12.85 11.80
N LYS A 48 -0.89 -14.17 11.68
CA LYS A 48 -0.81 -14.86 10.37
C LYS A 48 -2.07 -14.59 9.53
N LYS A 49 -3.26 -14.72 10.14
CA LYS A 49 -4.54 -14.49 9.46
C LYS A 49 -4.68 -13.05 8.95
N TYR A 50 -4.24 -12.05 9.70
CA TYR A 50 -4.38 -10.64 9.34
C TYR A 50 -3.18 -10.06 8.57
N LEU A 51 -2.19 -10.88 8.22
CA LEU A 51 -0.97 -10.38 7.59
C LEU A 51 -1.27 -9.69 6.23
N GLY A 52 -2.09 -10.32 5.39
CA GLY A 52 -2.52 -9.75 4.11
C GLY A 52 -3.41 -8.52 4.29
N PHE A 53 -4.39 -8.60 5.18
CA PHE A 53 -5.26 -7.47 5.55
C PHE A 53 -4.45 -6.24 6.04
N SER A 54 -3.34 -6.45 6.76
CA SER A 54 -2.47 -5.35 7.21
C SER A 54 -1.91 -4.51 6.06
N GLY A 55 -1.72 -5.09 4.86
CA GLY A 55 -1.31 -4.37 3.66
C GLY A 55 -2.41 -3.43 3.15
N ILE A 56 -3.65 -3.95 3.08
CA ILE A 56 -4.84 -3.17 2.70
C ILE A 56 -5.03 -2.01 3.69
N TYR A 57 -5.01 -2.29 4.99
CA TYR A 57 -5.24 -1.30 6.03
C TYR A 57 -4.23 -0.14 5.98
N ILE A 58 -2.93 -0.42 5.85
CA ILE A 58 -1.90 0.62 5.75
C ILE A 58 -2.03 1.41 4.44
N THR A 59 -2.44 0.76 3.34
CA THR A 59 -2.66 1.46 2.06
C THR A 59 -3.83 2.42 2.17
N TYR A 60 -4.93 2.00 2.79
CA TYR A 60 -6.07 2.86 3.11
C TYR A 60 -5.67 4.05 4.01
N GLU A 61 -4.90 3.79 5.07
CA GLU A 61 -4.37 4.85 5.93
C GLU A 61 -3.56 5.87 5.11
N GLN A 62 -2.69 5.42 4.21
CA GLN A 62 -1.89 6.33 3.37
C GLN A 62 -2.71 7.15 2.39
N VAL A 63 -3.77 6.59 1.80
CA VAL A 63 -4.74 7.35 0.98
C VAL A 63 -5.29 8.52 1.77
N LEU A 64 -5.77 8.27 2.99
CA LEU A 64 -6.33 9.32 3.85
C LEU A 64 -5.28 10.36 4.23
N ARG A 65 -4.08 9.94 4.60
CA ARG A 65 -3.01 10.86 5.03
C ARG A 65 -2.57 11.78 3.91
N PHE A 66 -2.40 11.29 2.68
CA PHE A 66 -2.06 12.14 1.54
C PHE A 66 -3.21 13.08 1.17
N LEU A 67 -4.46 12.59 1.20
CA LEU A 67 -5.61 13.42 0.86
C LEU A 67 -5.82 14.54 1.88
N MET A 68 -5.73 14.21 3.17
CA MET A 68 -5.87 15.19 4.25
C MET A 68 -4.76 16.24 4.18
N ASP A 69 -3.50 15.83 3.96
CA ASP A 69 -2.39 16.77 3.82
C ASP A 69 -2.60 17.72 2.62
N TYR A 70 -3.08 17.20 1.48
CA TYR A 70 -3.42 18.04 0.33
C TYR A 70 -4.53 19.06 0.64
N ILE A 71 -5.57 18.65 1.37
CA ILE A 71 -6.67 19.54 1.77
C ILE A 71 -6.18 20.60 2.77
N ASP A 72 -5.22 20.25 3.63
CA ASP A 72 -4.66 21.13 4.66
C ASP A 72 -3.51 22.04 4.14
N GLY A 73 -3.26 22.04 2.83
CA GLY A 73 -2.26 22.90 2.20
C GLY A 73 -0.82 22.36 2.23
N ASP A 74 -0.66 21.04 2.26
CA ASP A 74 0.61 20.31 2.13
C ASP A 74 1.66 20.68 3.18
N THR A 75 1.30 20.60 4.45
CA THR A 75 2.15 21.03 5.57
C THR A 75 2.95 19.89 6.21
N TYR A 76 2.56 18.63 5.98
CA TYR A 76 3.17 17.45 6.57
C TYR A 76 4.17 16.76 5.62
N TYR A 77 3.75 16.39 4.41
CA TYR A 77 4.61 15.71 3.45
C TYR A 77 5.35 16.70 2.56
N LYS A 78 6.62 16.40 2.26
CA LYS A 78 7.35 17.16 1.25
C LYS A 78 6.71 16.99 -0.12
N ILE A 79 6.38 18.12 -0.76
CA ILE A 79 5.84 18.17 -2.12
C ILE A 79 6.87 18.68 -3.13
N LYS A 80 6.72 18.25 -4.39
CA LYS A 80 7.54 18.72 -5.53
C LYS A 80 6.79 19.77 -6.36
N TYR A 81 5.46 19.74 -6.33
CA TYR A 81 4.53 20.62 -7.03
C TYR A 81 3.18 20.63 -6.28
N PRO A 82 2.30 21.62 -6.49
CA PRO A 82 1.10 21.83 -5.66
C PRO A 82 0.16 20.62 -5.57
N GLU A 83 0.03 19.82 -6.62
CA GLU A 83 -0.89 18.68 -6.65
C GLU A 83 -0.23 17.35 -6.23
N HIS A 84 1.00 17.38 -5.70
CA HIS A 84 1.80 16.15 -5.52
C HIS A 84 1.14 15.16 -4.54
N ASN A 85 0.58 15.62 -3.42
CA ASN A 85 -0.13 14.75 -2.49
C ASN A 85 -1.49 14.27 -3.06
N LEU A 86 -2.14 15.05 -3.93
CA LEU A 86 -3.31 14.58 -4.66
C LEU A 86 -2.94 13.45 -5.65
N VAL A 87 -1.79 13.55 -6.32
CA VAL A 87 -1.27 12.48 -7.18
C VAL A 87 -0.97 11.22 -6.36
N ARG A 88 -0.26 11.35 -5.23
CA ARG A 88 -0.03 10.22 -4.29
C ARG A 88 -1.34 9.58 -3.84
N THR A 89 -2.32 10.38 -3.46
CA THR A 89 -3.66 9.90 -3.06
C THR A 89 -4.28 9.02 -4.13
N ARG A 90 -4.27 9.47 -5.39
CA ARG A 90 -4.86 8.72 -6.52
C ARG A 90 -4.12 7.41 -6.79
N ALA A 91 -2.80 7.43 -6.76
CA ALA A 91 -1.99 6.22 -6.91
C ALA A 91 -2.27 5.22 -5.77
N GLN A 92 -2.24 5.66 -4.51
CA GLN A 92 -2.51 4.78 -3.38
C GLN A 92 -3.95 4.26 -3.37
N TYR A 93 -4.92 5.06 -3.82
CA TYR A 93 -6.31 4.61 -3.94
C TYR A 93 -6.46 3.55 -5.03
N LYS A 94 -5.79 3.72 -6.18
CA LYS A 94 -5.77 2.70 -7.23
C LYS A 94 -5.12 1.40 -6.74
N LEU A 95 -4.03 1.50 -5.99
CA LEU A 95 -3.38 0.34 -5.38
C LEU A 95 -4.31 -0.36 -4.38
N LEU A 96 -5.00 0.40 -3.52
CA LEU A 96 -5.97 -0.13 -2.57
C LEU A 96 -7.04 -0.97 -3.27
N GLN A 97 -7.68 -0.42 -4.31
CA GLN A 97 -8.67 -1.13 -5.12
C GLN A 97 -8.10 -2.44 -5.70
N SER A 98 -6.89 -2.39 -6.25
CA SER A 98 -6.22 -3.57 -6.80
C SER A 98 -5.95 -4.64 -5.73
N MET A 99 -5.58 -4.25 -4.50
CA MET A 99 -5.38 -5.18 -3.39
C MET A 99 -6.69 -5.84 -2.94
N GLU A 100 -7.77 -5.07 -2.84
CA GLU A 100 -9.11 -5.57 -2.49
C GLU A 100 -9.63 -6.57 -3.52
N GLU A 101 -9.48 -6.27 -4.81
CA GLU A 101 -9.84 -7.15 -5.92
C GLU A 101 -9.02 -8.44 -5.96
N SER A 102 -7.78 -8.40 -5.46
CA SER A 102 -6.87 -9.56 -5.45
C SER A 102 -7.19 -10.57 -4.33
N GLY A 103 -8.09 -10.24 -3.40
CA GLY A 103 -8.52 -11.14 -2.33
C GLY A 103 -7.47 -11.43 -1.25
N ILE A 104 -6.38 -10.66 -1.17
CA ILE A 104 -5.29 -10.90 -0.20
C ILE A 104 -5.67 -10.62 1.27
N GLY A 105 -6.81 -9.96 1.50
CA GLY A 105 -7.32 -9.62 2.84
C GLY A 105 -8.49 -10.48 3.32
N ILE A 106 -8.89 -11.50 2.56
CA ILE A 106 -10.07 -12.34 2.81
C ILE A 106 -9.65 -13.77 3.18
#